data_AF-A0AAW0JRY9-F1
#
_entry.id   AF-A0AAW0JRY9-F1
#
_cell.length_a   1.000
_cell.length_b   1.000
_cell.length_c   1.000
_cell.angle_alpha   90.00
_cell.angle_beta   90.00
_cell.angle_gamma   90.00
#
_symmetry.space_group_name_H-M   'P 1'
#
loop_
_entity.id
_entity.type
_entity.pdbx_description
1 polymer ?
#
loop_
_entity_poly.entity_id
_entity_poly.type
_entity_poly.pdbx_seq_one_letter_code
_entity_poly.pdbx_strand_id
1 'polypeptide(L)'
;MSINLHPKLKWDNLHPPLQKKSTTKRSQRGNNFTVDENIKLVSAWLNVSLNVITSTDQKHTTFWDKIWSTFHNDKKFNRSNDSLNSRWSTIQWETNKFCGYLAQIKNQNKSGKTEHDKVFRLNI
;
A
#
# COMPACT_ATOMS: atom_id res chain seq x y z
N MET A 1 53.30 -26.11 55.92
CA MET A 1 53.57 -26.17 54.48
C MET A 1 52.37 -25.57 53.75
N SER A 2 52.61 -24.51 53.00
CA SER A 2 51.59 -23.75 52.27
C SER A 2 50.94 -24.57 51.15
N ILE A 3 49.63 -24.41 50.97
CA ILE A 3 49.04 -24.13 49.66
C ILE A 3 47.86 -23.16 49.86
N ASN A 4 47.99 -21.96 49.29
CA ASN A 4 46.91 -20.97 49.23
C ASN A 4 45.94 -21.38 48.13
N LEU A 5 44.68 -21.69 48.46
CA LEU A 5 43.60 -21.73 47.47
C LEU A 5 42.80 -20.43 47.57
N HIS A 6 43.05 -19.56 46.59
CA HIS A 6 42.48 -18.23 46.42
C HIS A 6 40.94 -18.23 46.53
N PRO A 7 40.33 -17.46 47.45
CA PRO A 7 38.87 -17.46 47.57
C PRO A 7 38.25 -16.53 46.52
N LYS A 8 37.64 -17.17 45.52
CA LYS A 8 36.48 -16.72 44.75
C LYS A 8 36.63 -15.44 43.93
N LEU A 9 36.92 -15.64 42.64
CA LEU A 9 36.34 -14.82 41.57
C LEU A 9 34.83 -14.72 41.82
N LYS A 10 34.33 -13.51 42.06
CA LYS A 10 32.91 -13.24 42.20
C LYS A 10 32.35 -13.10 40.78
N TRP A 11 31.57 -14.09 40.35
CA TRP A 11 30.93 -14.13 39.02
C TRP A 11 29.86 -13.04 38.84
N ASP A 12 29.52 -12.35 39.92
CA ASP A 12 28.50 -11.32 40.05
C ASP A 12 28.80 -10.06 39.19
N ASN A 13 30.04 -9.92 38.70
CA ASN A 13 30.51 -8.75 37.95
C ASN A 13 30.70 -8.97 36.43
N LEU A 14 30.39 -10.16 35.89
CA LEU A 14 30.55 -10.42 34.43
C LEU A 14 29.28 -10.15 33.62
N HIS A 15 28.12 -9.99 34.28
CA HIS A 15 26.90 -9.59 33.60
C HIS A 15 26.69 -8.08 33.72
N PRO A 16 26.69 -7.34 32.58
CA PRO A 16 26.17 -5.98 32.58
C PRO A 16 24.75 -6.02 33.17
N PRO A 17 24.32 -5.01 33.96
CA PRO A 17 22.94 -4.92 34.39
C PRO A 17 22.06 -5.05 33.14
N LEU A 18 21.08 -5.95 33.16
CA LEU A 18 20.07 -6.04 32.12
C LEU A 18 19.42 -4.66 32.00
N GLN A 19 19.89 -3.86 31.04
CA GLN A 19 19.28 -2.59 30.70
C GLN A 19 17.82 -2.92 30.42
N LYS A 20 16.90 -2.34 31.20
CA LYS A 20 15.47 -2.37 30.89
C LYS A 20 15.34 -1.86 29.46
N LYS A 21 15.16 -2.78 28.51
CA LYS A 21 14.80 -2.43 27.14
C LYS A 21 13.57 -1.55 27.27
N SER A 22 13.71 -0.28 26.88
CA SER A 22 12.56 0.56 26.65
C SER A 22 11.68 -0.21 25.68
N THR A 23 10.51 -0.65 26.14
CA THR A 23 9.49 -1.16 25.25
C THR A 23 9.08 0.05 24.41
N THR A 24 9.67 0.21 23.24
CA THR A 24 9.20 1.17 22.24
C THR A 24 7.73 0.85 22.06
N LYS A 25 6.84 1.72 22.56
CA LYS A 25 5.39 1.57 22.35
C LYS A 25 5.24 1.45 20.83
N ARG A 26 4.80 0.28 20.34
CA ARG A 26 4.37 0.15 18.94
C ARG A 26 3.39 1.28 18.70
N SER A 27 3.66 2.13 17.71
CA SER A 27 2.73 3.19 17.36
C SER A 27 1.37 2.54 17.13
N GLN A 28 0.32 3.09 17.74
CA GLN A 28 -1.03 2.60 17.48
C GLN A 28 -1.26 2.63 15.97
N ARG A 29 -1.73 1.49 15.43
CA ARG A 29 -2.12 1.39 14.02
C ARG A 29 -3.14 2.50 13.76
N GLY A 30 -2.87 3.35 12.77
CA GLY A 30 -3.79 4.43 12.41
C GLY A 30 -5.16 3.88 11.99
N ASN A 31 -6.19 4.72 12.09
CA ASN A 31 -7.57 4.35 11.72
C ASN A 31 -7.64 3.85 10.26
N ASN A 32 -8.53 2.90 9.99
CA ASN A 32 -8.76 2.41 8.62
C ASN A 32 -9.30 3.54 7.70
N PHE A 33 -9.12 3.38 6.40
CA PHE A 33 -9.68 4.29 5.40
C PHE A 33 -11.18 4.05 5.23
N THR A 34 -11.97 5.11 5.27
CA THR A 34 -13.41 5.05 5.01
C THR A 34 -13.72 5.12 3.51
N VAL A 35 -14.97 4.86 3.11
CA VAL A 35 -15.40 4.97 1.70
C VAL A 35 -15.26 6.41 1.20
N ASP A 36 -15.80 7.38 1.94
CA ASP A 36 -15.66 8.82 1.65
C ASP A 36 -14.20 9.22 1.46
N GLU A 37 -13.32 8.68 2.32
CA GLU A 37 -11.90 8.97 2.27
C GLU A 37 -11.24 8.39 1.01
N ASN A 38 -11.64 7.19 0.58
CA ASN A 38 -11.17 6.61 -0.68
C ASN A 38 -11.65 7.41 -1.89
N ILE A 39 -12.93 7.83 -1.90
CA ILE A 39 -13.49 8.66 -2.97
C ILE A 39 -12.66 9.94 -3.09
N LYS A 40 -12.40 10.60 -1.97
CA LYS A 40 -11.62 11.83 -1.93
C LYS A 40 -10.18 11.64 -2.42
N LEU A 41 -9.53 10.53 -2.01
CA LEU A 41 -8.19 10.20 -2.49
C LEU A 41 -8.17 9.97 -4.01
N VAL A 42 -9.15 9.25 -4.55
CA VAL A 42 -9.27 9.03 -6.00
C VAL A 42 -9.48 10.36 -6.74
N SER A 43 -10.36 11.23 -6.24
CA SER A 43 -10.57 12.56 -6.82
C SER A 43 -9.30 13.41 -6.80
N ALA A 44 -8.57 13.43 -5.68
CA ALA A 44 -7.31 14.16 -5.56
C ALA A 44 -6.26 13.62 -6.54
N TRP A 45 -6.12 12.30 -6.64
CA TRP A 45 -5.20 11.67 -7.58
C TRP A 45 -5.56 12.02 -9.04
N LEU A 46 -6.84 11.91 -9.43
CA LEU A 46 -7.31 12.25 -10.78
C LEU A 46 -7.05 13.71 -11.13
N ASN A 47 -7.33 14.62 -10.18
CA ASN A 47 -7.05 16.04 -10.39
C ASN A 47 -5.56 16.29 -10.66
N VAL A 48 -4.66 15.61 -9.96
CA VAL A 48 -3.21 15.81 -10.15
C VAL A 48 -2.69 15.06 -11.39
N SER A 49 -3.17 13.86 -11.69
CA SER A 49 -2.67 13.03 -12.79
C SER A 49 -3.15 13.50 -14.17
N LEU A 50 -4.32 14.13 -14.24
CA LEU A 50 -4.90 14.63 -15.49
C LEU A 50 -4.54 16.08 -15.81
N ASN A 51 -3.80 16.77 -14.93
CA ASN A 51 -3.34 18.12 -15.18
C ASN A 51 -2.18 18.12 -16.19
N VAL A 52 -2.36 18.76 -17.36
CA VAL A 52 -1.37 18.78 -18.46
C VAL A 52 -0.04 19.43 -18.05
N ILE A 53 -0.06 20.31 -17.05
CA ILE A 53 1.13 21.00 -16.52
C ILE A 53 1.93 20.08 -15.58
N THR A 54 1.32 19.02 -15.02
CA THR A 54 1.99 18.10 -14.09
C THR A 54 2.61 16.88 -14.76
N SER A 55 2.38 16.67 -16.06
CA SER A 55 2.85 15.47 -16.76
C SER A 55 4.33 15.50 -17.18
N THR A 56 4.99 16.66 -17.09
CA THR A 56 6.41 16.79 -17.46
C THR A 56 7.30 16.65 -16.22
N ASP A 57 7.87 15.45 -16.06
CA ASP A 57 9.06 15.14 -15.27
C ASP A 57 9.03 15.55 -13.77
N GLN A 58 7.94 15.23 -13.07
CA GLN A 58 7.85 15.46 -11.64
C GLN A 58 8.44 14.30 -10.84
N LYS A 59 9.33 14.64 -9.89
CA LYS A 59 9.81 13.70 -8.89
C LYS A 59 8.60 13.09 -8.16
N HIS A 60 8.64 11.79 -7.91
CA HIS A 60 7.58 11.05 -7.22
C HIS A 60 7.12 11.73 -5.92
N THR A 61 8.05 12.31 -5.15
CA THR A 61 7.75 13.08 -3.94
C THR A 61 6.87 14.29 -4.22
N THR A 62 7.22 15.11 -5.22
CA THR A 62 6.46 16.30 -5.63
C THR A 62 5.05 15.96 -6.11
N PHE A 63 4.89 14.81 -6.79
CA PHE A 63 3.57 14.33 -7.21
C PHE A 63 2.67 14.01 -6.01
N TRP A 64 3.20 13.27 -5.03
CA TRP A 64 2.45 12.95 -3.81
C TRP A 64 2.16 14.16 -2.94
N ASP A 65 3.08 15.13 -2.84
CA ASP A 65 2.84 16.39 -2.13
C ASP A 65 1.64 17.16 -2.70
N LYS A 66 1.48 17.16 -4.03
CA LYS A 66 0.31 17.78 -4.68
C LYS A 66 -0.99 17.03 -4.40
N ILE A 67 -0.94 15.70 -4.42
CA ILE A 67 -2.11 14.87 -4.06
C ILE A 67 -2.50 15.13 -2.61
N TRP A 68 -1.52 15.14 -1.70
CA TRP A 68 -1.75 15.40 -0.28
C TRP A 68 -2.31 16.79 -0.03
N SER A 69 -1.79 17.81 -0.71
CA SER A 69 -2.33 19.17 -0.66
C SER A 69 -3.78 19.19 -1.13
N THR A 70 -4.06 18.62 -2.31
CA THR A 70 -5.42 18.53 -2.89
C THR A 70 -6.38 17.77 -1.98
N PHE A 71 -5.92 16.69 -1.35
CA PHE A 71 -6.70 15.90 -0.40
C PHE A 71 -6.99 16.68 0.88
N HIS A 72 -6.11 17.54 1.36
CA HIS A 72 -6.34 18.30 2.59
C HIS A 72 -7.03 19.66 2.38
N ASN A 73 -7.48 19.98 1.16
CA ASN A 73 -8.11 21.28 0.85
C ASN A 73 -9.30 21.65 1.73
N ASP A 74 -10.12 20.69 2.16
CA ASP A 74 -11.25 20.90 3.08
C ASP A 74 -10.94 20.56 4.54
N LYS A 75 -9.71 20.11 4.83
CA LYS A 75 -9.23 19.67 6.16
C LYS A 75 -10.14 18.65 6.87
N LYS A 76 -10.97 17.90 6.12
CA LYS A 76 -11.94 16.94 6.69
C LYS A 76 -11.27 15.71 7.32
N PHE A 77 -10.15 15.28 6.73
CA PHE A 77 -9.40 14.09 7.17
C PHE A 77 -7.94 14.46 7.42
N ASN A 78 -7.25 13.69 8.26
CA ASN A 78 -5.85 13.88 8.57
C ASN A 78 -5.05 12.62 8.23
N ARG A 79 -4.28 12.68 7.14
CA ARG A 79 -3.47 11.55 6.64
C ARG A 79 -2.08 12.02 6.26
N SER A 80 -1.09 11.14 6.42
CA SER A 80 0.26 11.39 5.90
C SER A 80 0.35 11.00 4.42
N ASN A 81 1.29 11.61 3.70
CA ASN A 81 1.67 11.23 2.33
C ASN A 81 1.82 9.69 2.17
N ASP A 82 2.59 9.06 3.06
CA ASP A 82 2.86 7.61 2.99
C ASP A 82 1.59 6.76 3.14
N SER A 83 0.67 7.19 4.02
CA SER A 83 -0.59 6.49 4.21
C SER A 83 -1.49 6.60 2.98
N LEU A 84 -1.51 7.77 2.32
CA LEU A 84 -2.26 7.98 1.08
C LEU A 84 -1.66 7.17 -0.07
N ASN A 85 -0.33 7.16 -0.21
CA ASN A 85 0.37 6.38 -1.24
C ASN A 85 0.15 4.87 -1.08
N SER A 86 0.28 4.36 0.14
CA SER A 86 0.02 2.96 0.46
C SER A 86 -1.43 2.58 0.15
N ARG A 87 -2.37 3.45 0.51
CA ARG A 87 -3.79 3.22 0.24
C ARG A 87 -4.11 3.23 -1.25
N TRP A 88 -3.57 4.20 -1.98
CA TRP A 88 -3.71 4.28 -3.43
C TRP A 88 -3.19 3.04 -4.13
N SER A 89 -2.01 2.53 -3.72
CA SER A 89 -1.44 1.30 -4.27
C SER A 89 -2.41 0.11 -4.12
N THR A 90 -3.13 0.02 -3.00
CA THR A 90 -4.18 -1.00 -2.81
C THR A 90 -5.36 -0.78 -3.76
N ILE A 91 -5.87 0.44 -3.86
CA ILE A 91 -7.01 0.78 -4.75
C ILE A 91 -6.66 0.47 -6.21
N GLN A 92 -5.46 0.86 -6.65
CA GLN A 92 -4.98 0.63 -7.99
C GLN A 92 -4.85 -0.87 -8.29
N TRP A 93 -4.32 -1.65 -7.35
CA TRP A 93 -4.21 -3.11 -7.50
C TRP A 93 -5.58 -3.77 -7.67
N GLU A 94 -6.54 -3.45 -6.81
CA GLU A 94 -7.91 -3.99 -6.89
C GLU A 94 -8.59 -3.59 -8.21
N THR A 95 -8.41 -2.33 -8.63
CA THR A 95 -8.95 -1.80 -9.89
C THR A 95 -8.36 -2.56 -11.09
N ASN A 96 -7.05 -2.77 -11.11
CA ASN A 96 -6.39 -3.51 -12.18
C ASN A 96 -6.87 -4.96 -12.23
N LYS A 97 -7.04 -5.60 -11.08
CA LYS A 97 -7.55 -6.96 -10.98
C LYS A 97 -8.97 -7.06 -11.55
N PHE A 98 -9.86 -6.14 -11.19
CA PHE A 98 -11.21 -6.05 -11.76
C PHE A 98 -11.18 -5.86 -13.29
N CYS A 99 -10.38 -4.92 -13.77
CA CYS A 99 -10.21 -4.68 -15.21
C CYS A 99 -9.71 -5.93 -15.95
N GLY A 100 -8.79 -6.70 -15.34
CA GLY A 100 -8.31 -7.97 -15.87
C GLY A 100 -9.43 -9.00 -16.05
N TYR A 101 -10.26 -9.19 -15.01
CA TYR A 101 -11.42 -10.10 -15.10
C TYR A 101 -12.43 -9.62 -16.15
N LEU A 102 -12.71 -8.32 -16.20
CA LEU A 102 -13.62 -7.75 -17.20
C LEU A 102 -13.10 -7.99 -18.63
N ALA A 103 -11.80 -7.83 -18.86
CA ALA A 103 -11.18 -8.11 -20.15
C ALA A 103 -11.29 -9.60 -20.52
N GLN A 104 -11.08 -10.51 -19.56
CA GLN A 104 -11.23 -11.94 -19.76
C GLN A 104 -12.65 -12.31 -20.20
N ILE A 105 -13.68 -11.81 -19.50
CA ILE A 105 -15.08 -12.05 -19.85
C ILE A 105 -15.39 -11.53 -21.26
N LYS A 106 -14.95 -10.30 -21.58
CA LYS A 106 -15.15 -9.69 -22.90
C LYS A 106 -14.46 -10.49 -24.03
N ASN A 107 -13.32 -11.11 -23.75
CA ASN A 107 -12.58 -11.91 -24.71
C ASN A 107 -13.14 -13.34 -24.86
N GLN A 108 -13.68 -13.94 -23.79
CA GLN A 108 -14.40 -15.22 -23.86
C GLN A 108 -15.64 -15.14 -24.77
N ASN A 109 -16.36 -14.01 -24.74
CA ASN A 109 -17.47 -13.75 -25.67
C ASN A 109 -17.02 -13.65 -27.13
N LYS A 110 -15.73 -13.42 -27.40
CA LYS A 110 -15.15 -13.39 -28.76
C LYS A 110 -14.61 -14.76 -29.19
N SER A 111 -14.19 -15.63 -28.26
CA SER A 111 -13.67 -16.96 -28.58
C SER A 111 -14.75 -18.04 -28.77
N GLY A 112 -16.02 -17.70 -28.62
CA GLY A 112 -17.18 -18.59 -28.81
C GLY A 112 -17.87 -18.48 -30.18
N LYS A 113 -17.21 -17.89 -31.19
CA LYS A 113 -17.66 -17.96 -32.59
C LYS A 113 -16.50 -18.32 -33.50
N THR A 114 -16.29 -19.61 -33.71
CA THR A 114 -15.61 -20.12 -34.90
C THR A 114 -16.57 -20.03 -36.09
N GLU A 115 -16.06 -19.71 -37.28
CA GLU A 115 -16.82 -19.81 -38.56
C GLU A 115 -17.46 -21.20 -38.75
N HIS A 116 -16.89 -22.21 -38.10
CA HIS A 116 -17.36 -23.59 -38.09
C HIS A 116 -18.68 -23.84 -37.33
N ASP A 117 -19.07 -22.95 -36.40
CA ASP A 117 -20.36 -23.05 -35.67
C ASP A 117 -21.53 -22.42 -36.44
N LYS A 118 -21.26 -21.73 -37.56
CA LYS A 118 -22.30 -21.19 -38.45
C LYS A 118 -22.87 -22.25 -39.41
N VAL A 119 -22.13 -23.31 -39.70
CA VAL A 119 -22.48 -24.28 -40.76
C VAL A 119 -23.39 -25.42 -40.24
N PHE A 120 -23.47 -25.67 -38.93
CA PHE A 120 -24.30 -26.74 -38.38
C PHE A 120 -25.76 -26.36 -38.02
N ARG A 121 -26.19 -25.12 -38.29
CA ARG A 121 -27.57 -24.66 -38.01
C ARG A 121 -28.45 -24.42 -39.25
N LEU A 122 -28.08 -24.95 -40.42
CA LEU A 122 -28.88 -24.81 -41.64
C LEU A 122 -29.30 -26.14 -42.29
N ASN A 123 -29.22 -27.27 -41.58
CA ASN A 123 -29.73 -28.57 -42.06
C ASN A 123 -30.69 -29.23 -41.04
N ILE A 124 -31.83 -28.59 -40.79
CA ILE A 124 -33.08 -29.31 -40.47
C ILE A 124 -34.18 -28.69 -41.32
#